data_AF-A0A6G2DBS9-F1
#
_entry.id   AF-A0A6G2DBS9-F1
#
_cell.length_a   1.000
_cell.length_b   1.000
_cell.length_c   1.000
_cell.angle_alpha   90.00
_cell.angle_beta   90.00
_cell.angle_gamma   90.00
#
_symmetry.space_group_name_H-M   'P 1'
#
loop_
_entity.id
_entity.type
_entity.pdbx_description
1 polymer ?
#
loop_
_entity_poly.entity_id
_entity_poly.type
_entity_poly.pdbx_seq_one_letter_code
_entity_poly.pdbx_strand_id
1 'polypeptide(L)' 'MNNLIKSKLELLPTSPGCYIHKDKNGTIIYVGKAK' A
#
# COMPACT_ATOMS: atom_id res chain seq x y z
N MET A 1 -15.31 -7.36 -2.95
CA MET A 1 -14.15 -6.46 -2.75
C MET A 1 -14.26 -5.85 -1.35
N ASN A 2 -13.20 -5.83 -0.55
CA ASN A 2 -13.26 -5.30 0.83
C ASN A 2 -13.38 -3.76 0.79
N ASN A 3 -14.45 -3.21 1.37
CA ASN A 3 -14.73 -1.78 1.34
C ASN A 3 -13.63 -0.94 2.00
N LEU A 4 -12.99 -1.45 3.06
CA LEU A 4 -11.88 -0.77 3.72
C LEU A 4 -10.66 -0.61 2.78
N ILE A 5 -10.36 -1.65 2.00
CA ILE A 5 -9.27 -1.60 1.03
C ILE A 5 -9.59 -0.60 -0.08
N LYS A 6 -10.84 -0.60 -0.57
CA LYS A 6 -11.28 0.32 -1.62
C LYS A 6 -11.13 1.78 -1.20
N SER A 7 -11.64 2.17 -0.02
CA SER A 7 -11.52 3.54 0.49
C SER A 7 -10.07 3.96 0.70
N LYS A 8 -9.19 3.04 1.11
CA LYS A 8 -7.76 3.34 1.26
C LYS A 8 -7.06 3.58 -0.08
N LEU A 9 -7.42 2.83 -1.12
CA LEU A 9 -6.88 3.01 -2.47
C LEU A 9 -7.30 4.35 -3.07
N GLU A 10 -8.53 4.80 -2.83
CA GLU A 10 -9.06 6.08 -3.31
C GLU A 10 -8.31 7.30 -2.72
N LEU A 11 -7.67 7.15 -1.56
CA LEU A 11 -6.92 8.21 -0.88
C LEU A 11 -5.43 8.25 -1.26
N LEU A 12 -4.95 7.34 -2.12
CA LEU A 12 -3.54 7.30 -2.47
C LEU A 12 -3.15 8.52 -3.32
N PRO A 13 -2.00 9.16 -3.02
CA PRO A 13 -1.49 10.25 -3.83
C PRO A 13 -1.02 9.72 -5.20
N THR A 14 -1.09 10.58 -6.22
CA THR A 14 -0.57 10.31 -7.58
C THR A 14 0.90 10.69 -7.74
N SER A 15 1.52 11.24 -6.70
CA SER A 15 2.93 11.60 -6.71
C SER A 15 3.82 10.37 -6.49
N PRO A 16 5.06 10.36 -6.99
CA PRO A 16 6.02 9.31 -6.74
C PRO A 16 6.23 9.04 -5.24
N GLY A 17 6.53 7.79 -4.91
CA GLY A 17 6.73 7.37 -3.53
C GLY A 17 7.20 5.93 -3.41
N CYS A 18 7.41 5.49 -2.16
CA CYS A 18 7.72 4.10 -1.86
C CYS A 18 6.56 3.47 -1.09
N TYR A 19 6.28 2.20 -1.35
CA TYR A 19 5.27 1.42 -0.64
C TYR A 19 5.88 0.16 -0.06
N ILE A 20 5.28 -0.31 1.04
CA ILE A 20 5.77 -1.42 1.83
C ILE A 20 4.64 -2.42 2.00
N HIS A 21 4.86 -3.67 1.58
CA HIS A 21 3.96 -4.77 1.92
C HIS A 21 4.48 -5.48 3.16
N LYS A 22 3.55 -5.75 4.08
CA LYS A 22 3.80 -6.47 5.32
C LYS A 22 2.92 -7.72 5.36
N ASP A 23 3.41 -8.77 6.01
CA ASP A 23 2.62 -9.95 6.32
C ASP A 23 1.61 -9.66 7.46
N LYS A 24 0.82 -10.68 7.83
CA LYS A 24 -0.16 -10.59 8.93
C LYS A 24 0.44 -10.29 10.31
N ASN A 25 1.74 -10.55 10.50
CA ASN A 25 2.48 -10.30 11.74
C ASN A 25 3.22 -8.95 11.70
N GLY A 26 3.10 -8.18 10.61
CA GLY A 26 3.76 -6.89 10.43
C GLY A 26 5.19 -6.96 9.87
N THR A 27 5.69 -8.15 9.54
CA THR A 27 7.01 -8.34 8.93
C THR A 27 7.01 -7.74 7.52
N ILE A 28 8.01 -6.92 7.19
CA ILE A 28 8.17 -6.38 5.84
C ILE A 28 8.58 -7.50 4.90
N ILE A 29 7.77 -7.75 3.87
CA ILE A 29 8.03 -8.79 2.87
C ILE A 29 8.37 -8.23 1.49
N TYR A 30 8.07 -6.95 1.24
CA TYR A 30 8.40 -6.28 0.00
C TYR A 30 8.42 -4.76 0.16
N VAL A 31 9.34 -4.11 -0.56
CA VAL A 31 9.41 -2.66 -0.71
C VAL A 31 9.48 -2.33 -2.20
N GLY A 32 8.60 -1.44 -2.67
CA GLY A 32 8.57 -0.99 -4.05
C GLY A 32 8.55 0.53 -4.15
N LYS A 33 8.89 1.03 -5.34
CA LYS A 33 8.82 2.45 -5.69
C LYS A 33 7.81 2.66 -6.81
N ALA A 34 6.96 3.67 -6.67
CA ALA A 34 6.08 4.18 -7.71
C ALA A 34 6.66 5.51 -8.24
N LYS A 35 6.58 5.70 -9.57
CA LYS A 35 6.93 6.95 -10.24
C LYS A 35 5.76 7.92 -10.22
#